data_AF-H6QA60-F1
#
_entry.id   AF-H6QA60-F1
#
_cell.length_a   1.000
_cell.length_b   1.000
_cell.length_c   1.000
_cell.angle_alpha   90.00
_cell.angle_beta   90.00
_cell.angle_gamma   90.00
#
_symmetry.space_group_name_H-M   'P 1'
#
loop_
_entity.id
_entity.type
_entity.pdbx_description
1 polymer ?
#
loop_
_entity_poly.entity_id
_entity_poly.type
_entity_poly.pdbx_seq_one_letter_code
_entity_poly.pdbx_strand_id
1 'polypeptide(L)'
;MKVVIKPLGYARIAARPPSTPSVAARDEATAAPPPSTVLGMLGALKGIVVQCPGPGPGPQGAERQLVELAQALGVRSVWGPLVEIDGVLHAPGLDSLYAVKGGRVERRAISTIRRVGLALSAFKTAAPGYLYTATYVAEKAKYIYYIDADGLRGGVARLGGEGRLALVEVEEGEADVPEEITGRAILLTPLLIPEGKPPQCLRPLGVFEERGGAVEIAPKVRVVQWGLGFSEVCRERRPMYPAIAPGAVVEASRCGRNVGYLAELGYGALMPL
;
A
#
# COMPACT_ATOMS: atom_id res chain seq x y z
N MET A 1 -9.94 -8.50 -12.94
CA MET A 1 -8.67 -9.27 -12.98
C MET A 1 -8.13 -9.42 -11.58
N LYS A 2 -7.72 -10.63 -11.20
CA LYS A 2 -7.00 -10.90 -9.95
C LYS A 2 -5.49 -10.82 -10.21
N VAL A 3 -4.82 -9.89 -9.54
CA VAL A 3 -3.37 -9.67 -9.63
C VAL A 3 -2.71 -10.17 -8.35
N VAL A 4 -1.89 -11.20 -8.47
CA VAL A 4 -1.18 -11.83 -7.35
C VAL A 4 0.30 -11.48 -7.43
N ILE A 5 0.82 -10.82 -6.40
CA ILE A 5 2.20 -10.36 -6.31
C ILE A 5 2.94 -11.21 -5.28
N LYS A 6 3.97 -11.93 -5.72
CA LYS A 6 4.80 -12.83 -4.91
C LYS A 6 6.23 -12.29 -4.82
N PRO A 7 6.66 -11.68 -3.71
CA PRO A 7 8.04 -11.23 -3.54
C PRO A 7 9.03 -12.39 -3.73
N LEU A 8 10.09 -12.19 -4.50
CA LEU A 8 11.16 -13.19 -4.72
C LEU A 8 12.21 -13.20 -3.58
N GLY A 9 11.86 -12.60 -2.44
CA GLY A 9 12.66 -12.48 -1.22
C GLY A 9 12.05 -11.40 -0.33
N TYR A 10 12.82 -10.83 0.60
CA TYR A 10 12.29 -9.76 1.46
C TYR A 10 11.80 -8.56 0.65
N ALA A 11 10.60 -8.07 0.95
CA ALA A 11 10.03 -6.93 0.25
C ALA A 11 10.37 -5.62 0.97
N ARG A 12 10.70 -4.57 0.21
CA ARG A 12 10.97 -3.25 0.78
C ARG A 12 9.82 -2.31 0.46
N ILE A 13 8.85 -2.28 1.36
CA ILE A 13 7.62 -1.51 1.18
C ILE A 13 7.62 -0.39 2.21
N ALA A 14 8.23 0.73 1.87
CA ALA A 14 8.41 1.83 2.81
C ALA A 14 7.13 2.65 2.98
N ALA A 15 6.66 2.82 4.23
CA ALA A 15 5.59 3.78 4.54
C ALA A 15 6.07 5.23 4.31
N ARG A 16 7.34 5.47 4.65
CA ARG A 16 8.01 6.78 4.61
C ARG A 16 9.48 6.58 4.23
N PRO A 17 9.81 6.50 2.92
CA PRO A 17 11.19 6.30 2.52
C PRO A 17 12.04 7.53 2.91
N PRO A 18 13.29 7.35 3.39
CA PRO A 18 14.22 8.45 3.65
C PRO A 18 14.52 9.24 2.37
N SER A 19 14.75 10.55 2.46
CA SER A 19 15.18 11.37 1.32
C SER A 19 16.66 11.22 1.00
N THR A 20 17.50 11.02 2.02
CA THR A 20 18.94 10.78 1.89
C THR A 20 19.44 9.85 3.01
N PRO A 21 20.57 9.14 2.82
CA PRO A 21 21.21 8.34 3.88
C PRO A 21 21.64 9.17 5.10
N SER A 22 21.86 10.47 4.91
CA SER A 22 22.35 11.41 5.92
C SER A 22 21.27 11.92 6.88
N VAL A 23 19.98 11.72 6.57
CA VAL A 23 18.88 12.16 7.43
C VAL A 23 18.41 10.98 8.27
N ALA A 24 18.41 11.17 9.60
CA ALA A 24 17.76 10.26 10.53
C ALA A 24 16.26 10.23 10.23
N ALA A 25 15.83 9.27 9.41
CA ALA A 25 14.44 9.08 9.07
C ALA A 25 13.93 7.79 9.71
N ARG A 26 12.70 7.84 10.21
CA ARG A 26 12.00 6.69 10.77
C ARG A 26 11.66 5.73 9.63
N ASP A 27 12.42 4.65 9.55
CA ASP A 27 12.22 3.64 8.52
C ASP A 27 11.24 2.54 8.94
N GLU A 28 10.03 2.64 8.44
CA GLU A 28 8.95 1.68 8.67
C GLU A 28 8.54 0.98 7.38
N ALA A 29 8.37 -0.34 7.47
CA ALA A 29 7.77 -1.15 6.43
C ALA A 29 6.24 -1.23 6.64
N THR A 30 5.47 -1.24 5.56
CA THR A 30 4.02 -1.50 5.60
C THR A 30 3.75 -2.96 5.31
N ALA A 31 2.64 -3.49 5.84
CA ALA A 31 2.26 -4.89 5.68
C ALA A 31 2.03 -5.29 4.22
N ALA A 32 1.61 -4.34 3.37
CA ALA A 32 1.34 -4.56 1.95
C ALA A 32 1.73 -3.31 1.12
N PRO A 33 2.01 -3.47 -0.19
CA PRO A 33 2.32 -2.34 -1.06
C PRO A 33 1.14 -1.36 -1.16
N PRO A 34 1.38 -0.05 -1.23
CA PRO A 34 0.28 0.88 -1.52
C PRO A 34 -0.14 0.75 -3.00
N PRO A 35 -1.38 1.15 -3.35
CA PRO A 35 -1.87 1.06 -4.72
C PRO A 35 -0.97 1.77 -5.73
N SER A 36 -0.37 2.91 -5.38
CA SER A 36 0.57 3.62 -6.25
C SER A 36 1.80 2.79 -6.64
N THR A 37 2.29 1.91 -5.75
CA THR A 37 3.40 1.00 -6.03
C THR A 37 2.97 -0.08 -7.02
N VAL A 38 1.75 -0.60 -6.88
CA VAL A 38 1.19 -1.61 -7.78
C VAL A 38 0.97 -1.03 -9.18
N LEU A 39 0.38 0.16 -9.28
CA LEU A 39 0.18 0.84 -10.56
C LEU A 39 1.51 1.12 -11.27
N GLY A 40 2.52 1.61 -10.53
CA GLY A 40 3.87 1.80 -11.08
C GLY A 40 4.50 0.51 -11.61
N MET A 41 4.37 -0.58 -10.85
CA MET A 41 4.88 -1.90 -11.22
C MET A 41 4.17 -2.45 -12.47
N LEU A 42 2.84 -2.36 -12.53
CA LEU A 42 2.05 -2.81 -13.69
C LEU A 42 2.34 -1.96 -14.94
N GLY A 43 2.52 -0.64 -14.76
CA GLY A 43 3.00 0.27 -15.80
C GLY A 43 4.32 -0.20 -16.41
N ALA A 44 5.30 -0.50 -15.55
CA ALA A 44 6.61 -1.00 -15.97
C ALA A 44 6.51 -2.35 -16.72
N LEU A 45 5.67 -3.29 -16.23
CA LEU A 45 5.45 -4.58 -16.90
C LEU A 45 4.82 -4.43 -18.28
N LYS A 46 3.91 -3.46 -18.46
CA LYS A 46 3.27 -3.18 -19.76
C LYS A 46 4.13 -2.29 -20.67
N GLY A 47 5.30 -1.84 -20.20
CA GLY A 47 6.18 -0.93 -20.94
C GLY A 47 5.58 0.47 -21.12
N ILE A 48 4.62 0.87 -20.28
CA ILE A 48 3.97 2.17 -20.36
C ILE A 48 4.81 3.20 -19.62
N VAL A 49 5.16 4.28 -20.33
CA VAL A 49 5.82 5.45 -19.75
C VAL A 49 4.97 6.67 -20.02
N VAL A 50 4.42 7.25 -18.95
CA VAL A 50 3.69 8.51 -18.99
C VAL A 50 4.64 9.63 -18.57
N GLN A 51 4.80 10.63 -19.43
CA GLN A 51 5.64 11.80 -19.19
C GLN A 51 5.14 12.62 -18.00
N CYS A 52 6.01 13.43 -17.40
CA CYS A 52 5.59 14.28 -16.29
C CYS A 52 4.73 15.46 -16.80
N PRO A 53 3.46 15.61 -16.36
CA PRO A 53 2.56 16.63 -16.89
C PRO A 53 2.74 18.01 -16.23
N GLY A 54 3.10 19.01 -17.04
CA GLY A 54 3.10 20.44 -16.69
C GLY A 54 4.48 21.13 -16.73
N PRO A 55 4.53 22.47 -16.60
CA PRO A 55 5.78 23.22 -16.61
C PRO A 55 6.46 23.12 -15.24
N GLY A 56 7.30 22.10 -15.07
CA GLY A 56 8.26 21.98 -13.97
C GLY A 56 7.99 20.83 -12.99
N PRO A 57 9.05 20.35 -12.30
CA PRO A 57 8.95 19.32 -11.26
C PRO A 57 8.22 19.91 -10.05
N GLY A 58 7.10 19.28 -9.70
CA GLY A 58 6.32 19.63 -8.53
C GLY A 58 5.48 18.43 -8.10
N PRO A 59 5.26 18.20 -6.78
CA PRO A 59 4.57 17.02 -6.30
C PRO A 59 3.22 16.76 -6.99
N GLN A 60 2.48 17.82 -7.34
CA GLN A 60 1.21 17.72 -8.06
C GLN A 60 1.36 17.18 -9.48
N GLY A 61 2.45 17.48 -10.19
CA GLY A 61 2.76 16.89 -11.49
C GLY A 61 2.99 15.38 -11.37
N ALA A 62 3.74 14.95 -10.36
CA ALA A 62 3.99 13.53 -10.09
C ALA A 62 2.74 12.75 -9.67
N GLU A 63 1.76 13.40 -9.04
CA GLU A 63 0.45 12.82 -8.78
C GLU A 63 -0.39 12.69 -10.04
N ARG A 64 -0.50 13.76 -10.86
CA ARG A 64 -1.19 13.69 -12.15
C ARG A 64 -0.62 12.60 -13.05
N GLN A 65 0.71 12.44 -13.04
CA GLN A 65 1.40 11.35 -13.74
C GLN A 65 0.93 9.96 -13.27
N LEU A 66 0.60 9.78 -11.98
CA LEU A 66 0.05 8.52 -11.47
C LEU A 66 -1.37 8.26 -11.98
N VAL A 67 -2.20 9.30 -12.04
CA VAL A 67 -3.57 9.22 -12.58
C VAL A 67 -3.53 8.88 -14.07
N GLU A 68 -2.71 9.59 -14.85
CA GLU A 68 -2.51 9.34 -16.27
C GLU A 68 -1.92 7.93 -16.53
N LEU A 69 -1.04 7.44 -15.66
CA LEU A 69 -0.55 6.06 -15.74
C LEU A 69 -1.67 5.03 -15.56
N ALA A 70 -2.56 5.24 -14.58
CA ALA A 70 -3.71 4.37 -14.37
C ALA A 70 -4.66 4.39 -15.59
N GLN A 71 -4.90 5.56 -16.18
CA GLN A 71 -5.68 5.71 -17.40
C GLN A 71 -5.03 4.98 -18.59
N ALA A 72 -3.72 5.15 -18.79
CA ALA A 72 -2.98 4.46 -19.85
C ALA A 72 -2.96 2.93 -19.66
N LEU A 73 -2.98 2.47 -18.41
CA LEU A 73 -3.15 1.05 -18.08
C LEU A 73 -4.57 0.53 -18.37
N GLY A 74 -5.55 1.42 -18.54
CA GLY A 74 -6.97 1.08 -18.68
C GLY A 74 -7.63 0.75 -17.34
N VAL A 75 -7.10 1.23 -16.22
CA VAL A 75 -7.63 0.96 -14.88
C VAL A 75 -8.90 1.78 -14.65
N ARG A 76 -9.99 1.06 -14.40
CA ARG A 76 -11.30 1.62 -14.01
C ARG A 76 -11.46 1.60 -12.49
N SER A 77 -11.00 0.55 -11.82
CA SER A 77 -10.99 0.45 -10.36
C SER A 77 -9.91 -0.51 -9.85
N VAL A 78 -9.48 -0.31 -8.61
CA VAL A 78 -8.55 -1.19 -7.88
C VAL A 78 -9.15 -1.47 -6.51
N TRP A 79 -9.21 -2.73 -6.09
CA TRP A 79 -9.60 -3.14 -4.74
C TRP A 79 -8.55 -4.07 -4.13
N GLY A 80 -8.37 -4.02 -2.81
CA GLY A 80 -7.31 -4.73 -2.08
C GLY A 80 -6.27 -3.78 -1.47
N PRO A 81 -5.15 -4.28 -0.94
CA PRO A 81 -4.71 -5.68 -0.98
C PRO A 81 -5.37 -6.57 0.08
N LEU A 82 -5.52 -7.84 -0.27
CA LEU A 82 -5.50 -8.93 0.71
C LEU A 82 -4.08 -9.51 0.79
N VAL A 83 -3.70 -9.98 1.97
CA VAL A 83 -2.39 -10.61 2.22
C VAL A 83 -2.60 -12.09 2.52
N GLU A 84 -2.15 -12.97 1.63
CA GLU A 84 -2.20 -14.41 1.84
C GLU A 84 -0.88 -14.90 2.45
N ILE A 85 -0.96 -15.60 3.58
CA ILE A 85 0.16 -16.28 4.24
C ILE A 85 -0.31 -17.68 4.60
N ASP A 86 0.42 -18.71 4.16
CA ASP A 86 0.13 -20.12 4.43
C ASP A 86 -1.34 -20.51 4.13
N GLY A 87 -1.92 -19.95 3.06
CA GLY A 87 -3.30 -20.19 2.63
C GLY A 87 -4.36 -19.38 3.38
N VAL A 88 -3.98 -18.53 4.32
CA VAL A 88 -4.91 -17.67 5.10
C VAL A 88 -4.86 -16.24 4.58
N LEU A 89 -6.03 -15.67 4.28
CA LEU A 89 -6.18 -14.29 3.85
C LEU A 89 -6.28 -13.35 5.06
N HIS A 90 -5.58 -12.22 4.96
CA HIS A 90 -5.54 -11.18 5.98
C HIS A 90 -5.80 -9.80 5.37
N ALA A 91 -6.49 -8.95 6.12
CA ALA A 91 -6.50 -7.52 5.91
C ALA A 91 -5.20 -6.90 6.44
N PRO A 92 -4.50 -6.05 5.67
CA PRO A 92 -3.28 -5.41 6.13
C PRO A 92 -3.57 -4.18 6.98
N GLY A 93 -2.82 -4.05 8.08
CA GLY A 93 -2.67 -2.83 8.86
C GLY A 93 -1.34 -2.12 8.59
N LEU A 94 -0.97 -1.17 9.45
CA LEU A 94 0.36 -0.54 9.40
C LEU A 94 1.48 -1.54 9.69
N ASP A 95 1.40 -2.21 10.84
CA ASP A 95 2.40 -3.12 11.39
C ASP A 95 1.82 -4.51 11.75
N SER A 96 0.58 -4.75 11.31
CA SER A 96 -0.22 -5.90 11.72
C SER A 96 -1.00 -6.45 10.54
N LEU A 97 -1.42 -7.71 10.66
CA LEU A 97 -2.31 -8.42 9.75
C LEU A 97 -3.51 -8.90 10.56
N TYR A 98 -4.69 -8.87 9.94
CA TYR A 98 -5.95 -9.26 10.57
C TYR A 98 -6.62 -10.35 9.74
N ALA A 99 -6.71 -11.56 10.28
CA ALA A 99 -7.53 -12.61 9.68
C ALA A 99 -8.96 -12.53 10.25
N VAL A 100 -9.95 -12.56 9.37
CA VAL A 100 -11.38 -12.52 9.75
C VAL A 100 -11.98 -13.89 9.46
N LYS A 101 -12.44 -14.60 10.49
CA LYS A 101 -13.02 -15.95 10.39
C LYS A 101 -14.29 -16.04 11.23
N GLY A 102 -15.46 -16.17 10.59
CA GLY A 102 -16.73 -16.40 11.27
C GLY A 102 -17.05 -15.35 12.35
N GLY A 103 -16.79 -14.07 12.08
CA GLY A 103 -17.00 -12.96 13.02
C GLY A 103 -15.91 -12.81 14.10
N ARG A 104 -14.88 -13.66 14.11
CA ARG A 104 -13.69 -13.51 14.96
C ARG A 104 -12.56 -12.87 14.17
N VAL A 105 -11.78 -12.02 14.85
CA VAL A 105 -10.62 -11.35 14.29
C VAL A 105 -9.38 -11.85 15.01
N GLU A 106 -8.44 -12.42 14.26
CA GLU A 106 -7.12 -12.80 14.74
C GLU A 106 -6.12 -11.74 14.28
N ARG A 107 -5.38 -11.15 15.22
CA ARG A 107 -4.33 -10.15 14.94
C ARG A 107 -2.96 -10.80 15.01
N ARG A 108 -2.11 -10.49 14.04
CA ARG A 108 -0.70 -10.92 14.00
C ARG A 108 0.20 -9.74 13.62
N ALA A 109 1.37 -9.60 14.25
CA ALA A 109 2.37 -8.62 13.83
C ALA A 109 3.08 -9.09 12.54
N ILE A 110 3.46 -8.14 11.67
CA ILE A 110 4.27 -8.49 10.51
C ILE A 110 5.71 -8.86 10.90
N SER A 111 6.22 -9.95 10.35
CA SER A 111 7.63 -10.28 10.45
C SER A 111 8.46 -9.30 9.62
N THR A 112 9.41 -8.63 10.28
CA THR A 112 10.32 -7.68 9.62
C THR A 112 11.77 -8.01 9.93
N ILE A 113 12.65 -7.68 8.99
CA ILE A 113 14.09 -7.74 9.17
C ILE A 113 14.70 -6.38 8.90
N ARG A 114 15.52 -5.92 9.83
CA ARG A 114 16.28 -4.69 9.70
C ARG A 114 17.67 -5.02 9.15
N ARG A 115 18.09 -4.34 8.09
CA ARG A 115 19.46 -4.44 7.54
C ARG A 115 20.14 -3.09 7.62
N VAL A 116 21.44 -3.12 7.88
CA VAL A 116 22.31 -1.95 7.83
C VAL A 116 23.13 -2.05 6.54
N GLY A 117 23.17 -0.97 5.77
CA GLY A 117 23.98 -0.86 4.57
C GLY A 117 24.93 0.33 4.68
N LEU A 118 26.07 0.23 4.00
CA LEU A 118 27.02 1.32 3.87
C LEU A 118 27.56 1.40 2.45
N ALA A 119 27.99 2.59 2.03
CA ALA A 119 28.78 2.75 0.82
C ALA A 119 30.27 2.66 1.15
N LEU A 120 31.04 1.97 0.31
CA LEU A 120 32.50 1.94 0.40
C LEU A 120 33.11 3.05 -0.46
N SER A 121 34.15 3.69 0.06
CA SER A 121 35.02 4.57 -0.70
C SER A 121 35.94 3.77 -1.64
N ALA A 122 36.65 4.47 -2.52
CA ALA A 122 37.69 3.86 -3.36
C ALA A 122 38.78 3.13 -2.54
N PHE A 123 38.94 3.47 -1.27
CA PHE A 123 39.93 2.87 -0.36
C PHE A 123 39.38 1.68 0.44
N LYS A 124 38.20 1.17 0.09
CA LYS A 124 37.50 0.08 0.82
C LYS A 124 37.19 0.41 2.29
N THR A 125 37.04 1.70 2.60
CA THR A 125 36.58 2.18 3.90
C THR A 125 35.15 2.71 3.80
N ALA A 126 34.41 2.78 4.91
CA ALA A 126 33.07 3.36 4.91
C ALA A 126 33.12 4.83 4.46
N ALA A 127 32.32 5.18 3.46
CA ALA A 127 32.20 6.56 3.01
C ALA A 127 31.48 7.41 4.07
N PRO A 128 32.04 8.57 4.49
CA PRO A 128 31.43 9.42 5.50
C PRO A 128 30.00 9.83 5.13
N GLY A 129 29.04 9.61 6.04
CA GLY A 129 27.64 9.97 5.83
C GLY A 129 26.80 9.00 5.00
N TYR A 130 27.36 7.88 4.54
CA TYR A 130 26.67 6.85 3.74
C TYR A 130 26.41 5.57 4.54
N LEU A 131 25.92 5.71 5.77
CA LEU A 131 25.40 4.59 6.56
C LEU A 131 23.87 4.69 6.57
N TYR A 132 23.17 3.62 6.21
CA TYR A 132 21.71 3.60 6.23
C TYR A 132 21.16 2.32 6.85
N THR A 133 19.93 2.41 7.33
CA THR A 133 19.13 1.27 7.73
C THR A 133 17.98 1.11 6.75
N ALA A 134 17.67 -0.14 6.40
CA ALA A 134 16.46 -0.51 5.68
C ALA A 134 15.68 -1.62 6.43
N THR A 135 14.38 -1.41 6.67
CA THR A 135 13.43 -2.37 7.24
C THR A 135 12.67 -3.05 6.10
N TYR A 136 12.72 -4.38 6.08
CA TYR A 136 12.09 -5.21 5.05
C TYR A 136 11.01 -6.08 5.66
N VAL A 137 9.95 -6.36 4.90
CA VAL A 137 8.95 -7.38 5.23
C VAL A 137 9.55 -8.75 4.93
N ALA A 138 9.60 -9.60 5.96
CA ALA A 138 10.19 -10.93 5.92
C ALA A 138 9.15 -12.05 5.80
N GLU A 139 7.88 -11.70 5.57
CA GLU A 139 6.79 -12.64 5.35
C GLU A 139 6.86 -13.26 3.94
N LYS A 140 6.64 -14.58 3.84
CA LYS A 140 6.38 -15.26 2.56
C LYS A 140 4.93 -15.03 2.14
N ALA A 141 4.59 -13.77 1.92
CA ALA A 141 3.23 -13.35 1.62
C ALA A 141 2.96 -13.30 0.11
N LYS A 142 1.71 -13.50 -0.27
CA LYS A 142 1.17 -13.06 -1.57
C LYS A 142 0.30 -11.84 -1.35
N TYR A 143 0.48 -10.81 -2.17
CA TYR A 143 -0.40 -9.64 -2.15
C TYR A 143 -1.40 -9.74 -3.30
N ILE A 144 -2.69 -9.72 -2.98
CA ILE A 144 -3.77 -9.95 -3.92
C ILE A 144 -4.54 -8.66 -4.11
N TYR A 145 -4.58 -8.17 -5.34
CA TYR A 145 -5.42 -7.05 -5.77
C TYR A 145 -6.43 -7.55 -6.78
N TYR A 146 -7.59 -6.90 -6.79
CA TYR A 146 -8.59 -7.07 -7.82
C TYR A 146 -8.66 -5.76 -8.58
N ILE A 147 -8.25 -5.81 -9.84
CA ILE A 147 -8.12 -4.64 -10.70
C ILE A 147 -9.06 -4.83 -11.88
N ASP A 148 -9.95 -3.87 -12.05
CA ASP A 148 -10.74 -3.74 -13.26
C ASP A 148 -9.92 -2.95 -14.28
N ALA A 149 -9.28 -3.69 -15.20
CA ALA A 149 -8.46 -3.14 -16.28
C ALA A 149 -8.29 -4.15 -17.41
N ASP A 150 -8.07 -3.64 -18.61
CA ASP A 150 -7.90 -4.46 -19.81
C ASP A 150 -6.41 -4.68 -20.16
N GLY A 151 -6.07 -5.90 -20.55
CA GLY A 151 -4.73 -6.23 -21.06
C GLY A 151 -3.60 -6.10 -20.05
N LEU A 152 -3.87 -6.35 -18.77
CA LEU A 152 -2.82 -6.54 -17.75
C LEU A 152 -2.00 -7.79 -18.08
N ARG A 153 -0.71 -7.76 -17.76
CA ARG A 153 0.22 -8.87 -18.00
C ARG A 153 1.01 -9.21 -16.74
N GLY A 154 1.18 -10.50 -16.50
CA GLY A 154 2.08 -11.02 -15.49
C GLY A 154 3.54 -11.01 -15.95
N GLY A 155 4.45 -11.29 -15.03
CA GLY A 155 5.89 -11.32 -15.29
C GLY A 155 6.72 -11.07 -14.04
N VAL A 156 8.02 -10.84 -14.21
CA VAL A 156 8.91 -10.44 -13.12
C VAL A 156 9.08 -8.92 -13.16
N ALA A 157 8.86 -8.25 -12.01
CA ALA A 157 8.94 -6.81 -11.91
C ALA A 157 9.64 -6.35 -10.63
N ARG A 158 10.09 -5.09 -10.63
CA ARG A 158 10.54 -4.42 -9.39
C ARG A 158 9.34 -4.14 -8.50
N LEU A 159 9.45 -4.50 -7.22
CA LEU A 159 8.43 -4.25 -6.19
C LEU A 159 9.04 -3.43 -5.05
N GLY A 160 8.52 -2.22 -4.85
CA GLY A 160 8.96 -1.33 -3.78
C GLY A 160 10.37 -0.77 -4.02
N GLY A 161 11.12 -0.54 -2.93
CA GLY A 161 12.46 0.05 -2.97
C GLY A 161 13.60 -0.96 -3.10
N GLU A 162 14.85 -0.47 -3.10
CA GLU A 162 16.08 -1.28 -2.97
C GLU A 162 16.23 -2.42 -4.00
N GLY A 163 15.72 -2.22 -5.22
CA GLY A 163 15.88 -3.18 -6.32
C GLY A 163 15.24 -4.55 -6.08
N ARG A 164 14.25 -4.64 -5.17
CA ARG A 164 13.57 -5.90 -4.85
C ARG A 164 12.65 -6.32 -6.00
N LEU A 165 12.54 -7.63 -6.21
CA LEU A 165 11.76 -8.21 -7.31
C LEU A 165 10.57 -9.02 -6.78
N ALA A 166 9.53 -9.10 -7.60
CA ALA A 166 8.38 -9.96 -7.38
C ALA A 166 7.98 -10.65 -8.69
N LEU A 167 7.41 -11.84 -8.56
CA LEU A 167 6.62 -12.48 -9.61
C LEU A 167 5.19 -11.95 -9.53
N VAL A 168 4.67 -11.50 -10.66
CA VAL A 168 3.29 -11.00 -10.80
C VAL A 168 2.53 -11.98 -11.67
N GLU A 169 1.44 -12.51 -11.14
CA GLU A 169 0.50 -13.37 -11.84
C GLU A 169 -0.79 -12.59 -12.05
N VAL A 170 -1.37 -12.69 -13.25
CA VAL A 170 -2.63 -12.04 -13.62
C VAL A 170 -3.58 -13.13 -14.07
N GLU A 171 -4.69 -13.25 -13.36
CA GLU A 171 -5.72 -14.26 -13.54
C GLU A 171 -7.08 -13.57 -13.75
N GLU A 172 -7.99 -14.25 -14.43
CA GLU A 172 -9.40 -13.85 -14.39
C GLU A 172 -9.93 -14.04 -12.96
N GLY A 173 -10.69 -13.07 -12.49
CA GLY A 173 -11.17 -13.07 -11.12
C GLY A 173 -11.67 -11.70 -10.69
N GLU A 174 -12.63 -11.75 -9.78
CA GLU A 174 -13.32 -10.60 -9.18
C GLU A 174 -13.27 -10.71 -7.66
N ALA A 175 -13.28 -9.56 -7.00
CA ALA A 175 -13.36 -9.51 -5.55
C ALA A 175 -14.75 -9.94 -5.11
N ASP A 176 -14.82 -10.91 -4.20
CA ASP A 176 -16.05 -11.26 -3.49
C ASP A 176 -16.36 -10.21 -2.41
N VAL A 177 -16.67 -9.00 -2.88
CA VAL A 177 -17.02 -7.86 -2.04
C VAL A 177 -18.20 -7.12 -2.68
N PRO A 178 -19.27 -6.83 -1.92
CA PRO A 178 -20.41 -6.07 -2.42
C PRO A 178 -20.00 -4.72 -2.98
N GLU A 179 -20.65 -4.26 -4.06
CA GLU A 179 -20.44 -2.92 -4.61
C GLU A 179 -20.70 -1.81 -3.60
N GLU A 180 -21.73 -2.02 -2.78
CA GLU A 180 -22.15 -1.13 -1.71
C GLU A 180 -21.98 -1.83 -0.36
N ILE A 181 -21.24 -1.21 0.55
CA ILE A 181 -20.91 -1.72 1.87
C ILE A 181 -21.73 -0.96 2.91
N THR A 182 -22.48 -1.73 3.71
CA THR A 182 -23.19 -1.25 4.90
C THR A 182 -22.82 -2.13 6.09
N GLY A 183 -22.57 -1.51 7.24
CA GLY A 183 -22.12 -2.21 8.45
C GLY A 183 -20.64 -1.97 8.74
N ARG A 184 -20.05 -2.84 9.57
CA ARG A 184 -18.64 -2.74 9.94
C ARG A 184 -17.73 -3.19 8.78
N ALA A 185 -16.65 -2.46 8.59
CA ALA A 185 -15.61 -2.80 7.64
C ALA A 185 -14.22 -2.48 8.22
N ILE A 186 -13.19 -3.07 7.63
CA ILE A 186 -11.79 -2.71 7.87
C ILE A 186 -11.20 -2.06 6.62
N LEU A 187 -10.40 -1.01 6.83
CA LEU A 187 -9.65 -0.34 5.77
C LEU A 187 -8.44 -1.20 5.36
N LEU A 188 -8.39 -1.64 4.10
CA LEU A 188 -7.26 -2.39 3.54
C LEU A 188 -6.13 -1.46 3.09
N THR A 189 -6.49 -0.27 2.60
CA THR A 189 -5.55 0.77 2.18
C THR A 189 -5.81 2.05 2.94
N PRO A 190 -4.82 2.94 3.06
CA PRO A 190 -5.01 4.24 3.71
C PRO A 190 -6.15 5.02 3.05
N LEU A 191 -7.06 5.53 3.88
CA LEU A 191 -8.13 6.42 3.45
C LEU A 191 -7.60 7.85 3.45
N LEU A 192 -7.29 8.36 2.25
CA LEU A 192 -6.76 9.71 2.05
C LEU A 192 -7.84 10.76 2.27
N ILE A 193 -7.58 11.73 3.15
CA ILE A 193 -8.53 12.75 3.60
C ILE A 193 -7.91 14.15 3.52
N PRO A 194 -7.57 14.68 2.33
CA PRO A 194 -6.88 15.97 2.18
C PRO A 194 -7.56 17.13 2.94
N GLU A 195 -8.89 17.11 3.04
CA GLU A 195 -9.70 18.10 3.76
C GLU A 195 -9.77 17.85 5.29
N GLY A 196 -9.13 16.80 5.78
CA GLY A 196 -9.07 16.42 7.19
C GLY A 196 -10.32 15.71 7.72
N LYS A 197 -11.29 15.37 6.86
CA LYS A 197 -12.54 14.69 7.25
C LYS A 197 -12.77 13.42 6.42
N PRO A 198 -13.24 12.32 7.04
CA PRO A 198 -13.67 11.13 6.29
C PRO A 198 -14.92 11.44 5.45
N PRO A 199 -15.18 10.67 4.37
CA PRO A 199 -16.43 10.76 3.61
C PRO A 199 -17.66 10.57 4.49
N GLN A 200 -18.77 11.23 4.16
CA GLN A 200 -20.00 11.20 4.98
C GLN A 200 -20.58 9.79 5.19
N CYS A 201 -20.37 8.88 4.22
CA CYS A 201 -20.84 7.51 4.32
C CYS A 201 -20.05 6.68 5.36
N LEU A 202 -18.92 7.19 5.87
CA LEU A 202 -17.97 6.41 6.66
C LEU A 202 -17.66 7.06 8.01
N ARG A 203 -17.88 6.30 9.08
CA ARG A 203 -17.56 6.71 10.45
C ARG A 203 -16.44 5.84 11.03
N PRO A 204 -15.25 6.40 11.29
CA PRO A 204 -14.17 5.66 11.96
C PRO A 204 -14.58 5.21 13.36
N LEU A 205 -14.37 3.93 13.68
CA LEU A 205 -14.67 3.35 15.00
C LEU A 205 -13.42 3.16 15.85
N GLY A 206 -12.30 2.77 15.26
CA GLY A 206 -11.08 2.47 16.02
C GLY A 206 -10.12 1.54 15.32
N VAL A 207 -9.40 0.75 16.10
CA VAL A 207 -8.49 -0.33 15.65
C VAL A 207 -8.69 -1.57 16.52
N PHE A 208 -8.37 -2.74 15.97
CA PHE A 208 -8.34 -3.96 16.76
C PHE A 208 -7.13 -3.98 17.69
N GLU A 209 -7.38 -4.12 19.00
CA GLU A 209 -6.37 -4.33 20.04
C GLU A 209 -6.67 -5.63 20.80
N GLU A 210 -5.63 -6.32 21.22
CA GLU A 210 -5.76 -7.48 22.09
C GLU A 210 -5.85 -7.02 23.55
N ARG A 211 -6.93 -7.39 24.24
CA ARG A 211 -7.17 -7.08 25.66
C ARG A 211 -7.69 -8.32 26.36
N GLY A 212 -6.99 -8.76 27.40
CA GLY A 212 -7.41 -9.91 28.21
C GLY A 212 -7.60 -11.22 27.42
N GLY A 213 -6.86 -11.41 26.32
CA GLY A 213 -6.98 -12.60 25.44
C GLY A 213 -8.12 -12.53 24.42
N ALA A 214 -8.84 -11.41 24.33
CA ALA A 214 -9.84 -11.14 23.29
C ALA A 214 -9.40 -9.98 22.39
N VAL A 215 -9.78 -10.03 21.11
CA VAL A 215 -9.59 -8.92 20.17
C VAL A 215 -10.81 -8.01 20.21
N GLU A 216 -10.61 -6.78 20.64
CA GLU A 216 -11.66 -5.76 20.80
C GLU A 216 -11.37 -4.53 19.93
N ILE A 217 -12.41 -3.74 19.63
CA ILE A 217 -12.23 -2.44 18.97
C ILE A 217 -11.88 -1.40 20.03
N ALA A 218 -10.63 -0.96 20.04
CA ALA A 218 -10.22 0.20 20.82
C ALA A 218 -10.57 1.46 20.03
N PRO A 219 -11.24 2.48 20.64
CA PRO A 219 -11.65 3.72 19.98
C PRO A 219 -10.47 4.67 19.75
N LYS A 220 -9.43 4.17 19.08
CA LYS A 220 -8.19 4.87 18.76
C LYS A 220 -8.04 4.90 17.25
N VAL A 221 -8.45 5.99 16.62
CA VAL A 221 -8.27 6.19 15.18
C VAL A 221 -6.93 6.87 14.95
N ARG A 222 -6.04 6.20 14.22
CA ARG A 222 -4.71 6.74 13.91
C ARG A 222 -4.74 7.46 12.57
N VAL A 223 -4.60 8.79 12.61
CA VAL A 223 -4.34 9.62 11.42
C VAL A 223 -2.83 9.71 11.21
N VAL A 224 -2.38 9.41 9.99
CA VAL A 224 -0.97 9.44 9.60
C VAL A 224 -0.77 10.34 8.39
N GLN A 225 0.41 10.94 8.27
CA GLN A 225 0.86 11.49 6.98
C GLN A 225 1.31 10.34 6.09
N TRP A 226 0.63 10.17 4.95
CA TRP A 226 0.84 9.10 3.99
C TRP A 226 1.33 9.66 2.66
N GLY A 227 2.46 9.15 2.15
CA GLY A 227 2.97 9.55 0.84
C GLY A 227 2.46 8.66 -0.29
N LEU A 228 2.16 9.26 -1.45
CA LEU A 228 1.82 8.51 -2.66
C LEU A 228 3.04 7.84 -3.32
N GLY A 229 4.24 7.97 -2.74
CA GLY A 229 5.47 7.35 -3.19
C GLY A 229 6.34 8.28 -4.05
N PHE A 230 7.18 7.70 -4.90
CA PHE A 230 8.11 8.42 -5.77
C PHE A 230 7.78 8.17 -7.24
N SER A 231 7.82 9.22 -8.06
CA SER A 231 7.71 9.11 -9.51
C SER A 231 9.09 8.96 -10.12
N GLU A 232 9.40 7.79 -10.69
CA GLU A 232 10.67 7.58 -11.40
C GLU A 232 10.79 8.46 -12.66
N VAL A 233 9.65 8.80 -13.28
CA VAL A 233 9.61 9.64 -14.49
C VAL A 233 9.83 11.11 -14.15
N CYS A 234 9.09 11.65 -13.17
CA CYS A 234 9.24 13.04 -12.73
C CYS A 234 10.49 13.23 -11.84
N ARG A 235 11.11 12.14 -11.37
CA ARG A 235 12.24 12.12 -10.43
C ARG A 235 11.99 12.89 -9.14
N GLU A 236 10.77 12.80 -8.64
CA GLU A 236 10.36 13.52 -7.44
C GLU A 236 9.37 12.72 -6.59
N ARG A 237 9.18 13.17 -5.35
CA ARG A 237 8.17 12.60 -4.46
C ARG A 237 6.79 13.09 -4.88
N ARG A 238 5.86 12.15 -4.92
CA ARG A 238 4.43 12.49 -4.98
C ARG A 238 3.97 13.11 -3.65
N PRO A 239 2.83 13.81 -3.63
CA PRO A 239 2.35 14.49 -2.45
C PRO A 239 2.12 13.54 -1.27
N MET A 240 2.08 14.13 -0.08
CA MET A 240 1.66 13.45 1.13
C MET A 240 0.31 14.00 1.57
N TYR A 241 -0.57 13.11 2.01
CA TYR A 241 -1.89 13.46 2.51
C TYR A 241 -2.07 12.95 3.94
N PRO A 242 -2.82 13.67 4.79
CA PRO A 242 -3.38 13.06 5.97
C PRO A 242 -4.27 11.88 5.55
N ALA A 243 -4.14 10.76 6.25
CA ALA A 243 -4.87 9.55 5.96
C ALA A 243 -5.25 8.80 7.24
N ILE A 244 -6.42 8.17 7.24
CA ILE A 244 -6.72 7.13 8.23
C ILE A 244 -5.96 5.88 7.82
N ALA A 245 -5.17 5.35 8.74
CA ALA A 245 -4.25 4.26 8.47
C ALA A 245 -4.98 2.95 8.08
N PRO A 246 -4.37 2.09 7.24
CA PRO A 246 -4.87 0.75 6.99
C PRO A 246 -4.95 -0.05 8.30
N GLY A 247 -5.91 -0.96 8.38
CA GLY A 247 -6.27 -1.73 9.58
C GLY A 247 -7.24 -1.02 10.53
N ALA A 248 -7.64 0.22 10.23
CA ALA A 248 -8.68 0.90 10.99
C ALA A 248 -10.06 0.28 10.72
N VAL A 249 -10.85 0.15 11.79
CA VAL A 249 -12.23 -0.34 11.76
C VAL A 249 -13.17 0.86 11.61
N VAL A 250 -14.14 0.72 10.71
CA VAL A 250 -15.07 1.77 10.31
C VAL A 250 -16.49 1.22 10.26
N GLU A 251 -17.46 2.11 10.44
CA GLU A 251 -18.88 1.84 10.14
C GLU A 251 -19.19 2.51 8.79
N ALA A 252 -19.67 1.73 7.84
CA ALA A 252 -20.07 2.19 6.52
C ALA A 252 -21.60 2.24 6.40
N SER A 253 -22.10 3.30 5.76
CA SER A 253 -23.51 3.52 5.47
C SER A 253 -23.66 3.72 3.97
N ARG A 254 -23.84 2.61 3.23
CA ARG A 254 -23.92 2.62 1.77
C ARG A 254 -22.69 3.24 1.07
N CYS A 255 -21.50 2.86 1.54
CA CYS A 255 -20.26 3.29 0.91
C CYS A 255 -19.94 2.41 -0.31
N GLY A 256 -19.25 2.95 -1.32
CA GLY A 256 -18.60 2.11 -2.34
C GLY A 256 -17.48 1.24 -1.75
N ARG A 257 -16.99 0.28 -2.54
CA ARG A 257 -15.85 -0.59 -2.15
C ARG A 257 -14.59 0.18 -1.78
N ASN A 258 -14.40 1.35 -2.38
CA ASN A 258 -13.34 2.29 -2.09
C ASN A 258 -13.94 3.67 -1.85
N VAL A 259 -13.34 4.44 -0.95
CA VAL A 259 -13.84 5.76 -0.57
C VAL A 259 -12.71 6.76 -0.31
N GLY A 260 -13.03 8.04 -0.37
CA GLY A 260 -12.09 9.14 -0.13
C GLY A 260 -11.32 9.54 -1.38
N TYR A 261 -10.20 10.23 -1.17
CA TYR A 261 -9.40 10.77 -2.27
C TYR A 261 -8.60 9.67 -2.98
N LEU A 262 -8.61 9.67 -4.33
CA LEU A 262 -8.01 8.65 -5.20
C LEU A 262 -8.58 7.23 -4.98
N ALA A 263 -9.86 7.13 -4.66
CA ALA A 263 -10.55 5.86 -4.42
C ALA A 263 -10.44 4.91 -5.62
N GLU A 264 -10.59 5.44 -6.83
CA GLU A 264 -10.47 4.72 -8.11
C GLU A 264 -9.09 4.09 -8.32
N LEU A 265 -8.04 4.68 -7.74
CA LEU A 265 -6.68 4.15 -7.80
C LEU A 265 -6.39 3.09 -6.75
N GLY A 266 -7.34 2.76 -5.87
CA GLY A 266 -7.19 1.72 -4.85
C GLY A 266 -7.07 2.21 -3.42
N TYR A 267 -7.15 3.53 -3.19
CA TYR A 267 -7.09 4.10 -1.84
C TYR A 267 -8.44 3.99 -1.11
N GLY A 268 -8.39 3.93 0.22
CA GLY A 268 -9.58 3.77 1.06
C GLY A 268 -10.41 2.52 0.74
N ALA A 269 -9.78 1.43 0.32
CA ALA A 269 -10.45 0.17 0.04
C ALA A 269 -11.00 -0.46 1.33
N LEU A 270 -12.25 -0.90 1.29
CA LEU A 270 -13.00 -1.44 2.42
C LEU A 270 -13.21 -2.94 2.25
N MET A 271 -13.02 -3.68 3.33
CA MET A 271 -13.40 -5.09 3.45
C MET A 271 -14.47 -5.23 4.53
N PRO A 272 -15.70 -5.68 4.19
CA PRO A 272 -16.73 -5.96 5.18
C PRO A 272 -16.25 -6.97 6.25
N LEU A 273 -16.75 -6.84 7.47
CA LEU A 273 -16.45 -7.70 8.62
C LEU A 273 -17.61 -8.64 8.99
#